data_AF-A0A973PUL4-F1
#
_entry.id   AF-A0A973PUL4-F1
#
_cell.length_a   1.000
_cell.length_b   1.000
_cell.length_c   1.000
_cell.angle_alpha   90.00
_cell.angle_beta   90.00
_cell.angle_gamma   90.00
#
_symmetry.space_group_name_H-M   'P 1'
#
loop_
_entity.id
_entity.type
_entity.pdbx_description
1 polymer ?
#
loop_
_entity_poly.entity_id
_entity_poly.type
_entity_poly.pdbx_seq_one_letter_code
_entity_poly.pdbx_strand_id
1 'polypeptide(L)' 'MSDVTPSTEELAERAHRAREAVLAMGASEHGTHVGGSLSAVDVLTVLYGAVLRHRPDDPQWPDRDWFVLSKGHASA' A
#
# COMPACT_ATOMS: atom_id res chain seq x y z
N MET A 1 6.28 -16.66 2.87
CA MET A 1 4.87 -16.24 2.80
C MET A 1 4.15 -17.18 1.86
N SER A 2 3.00 -17.70 2.29
CA SER A 2 2.24 -18.74 1.59
C SER A 2 1.89 -18.29 0.18
N ASP A 3 1.95 -19.20 -0.80
CA ASP A 3 1.64 -19.02 -2.23
C ASP A 3 0.12 -18.82 -2.49
N VAL A 4 -0.56 -18.16 -1.54
CA VAL A 4 -2.01 -18.01 -1.52
C VAL A 4 -2.31 -16.55 -1.73
N THR A 5 -2.79 -16.24 -2.93
CA THR A 5 -3.36 -14.93 -3.24
C THR A 5 -4.54 -14.65 -2.30
N PRO A 6 -4.55 -13.52 -1.58
CA PRO A 6 -5.67 -13.17 -0.71
C PRO A 6 -6.97 -13.06 -1.50
N SER A 7 -8.09 -13.35 -0.85
CA SER A 7 -9.40 -13.15 -1.45
C SER A 7 -9.67 -11.66 -1.70
N THR A 8 -10.61 -11.35 -2.59
CA THR A 8 -11.04 -9.97 -2.83
C THR A 8 -11.56 -9.29 -1.56
N GLU A 9 -12.19 -10.05 -0.66
CA GLU A 9 -12.69 -9.55 0.63
C GLU A 9 -11.52 -9.20 1.57
N GLU A 10 -10.49 -10.04 1.65
CA GLU A 10 -9.29 -9.74 2.43
C GLU A 10 -8.54 -8.51 1.89
N LEU A 11 -8.50 -8.35 0.57
CA LEU A 11 -7.93 -7.15 -0.06
C LEU A 11 -8.77 -5.91 0.22
N ALA A 12 -10.10 -6.00 0.15
CA ALA A 12 -10.98 -4.89 0.49
C ALA A 12 -10.81 -4.44 1.94
N GLU A 13 -10.66 -5.37 2.88
CA GLU A 13 -10.41 -5.08 4.29
C GLU A 13 -9.04 -4.42 4.52
N ARG A 14 -7.99 -4.87 3.82
CA ARG A 14 -6.68 -4.20 3.85
C ARG A 14 -6.76 -2.78 3.28
N ALA A 15 -7.48 -2.60 2.19
CA ALA A 15 -7.69 -1.29 1.58
C ALA A 15 -8.52 -0.37 2.49
N HIS A 16 -9.49 -0.90 3.24
CA HIS A 16 -10.24 -0.12 4.23
C HIS A 16 -9.30 0.42 5.32
N ARG A 17 -8.52 -0.46 5.96
CA ARG A 17 -7.54 -0.07 6.99
C ARG A 17 -6.49 0.92 6.48
N ALA A 18 -6.03 0.75 5.25
CA ALA A 18 -5.10 1.71 4.63
C ALA A 18 -5.73 3.11 4.46
N ARG A 19 -7.02 3.21 4.11
CA ARG A 19 -7.72 4.51 4.05
C ARG A 19 -7.83 5.15 5.43
N GLU A 20 -8.13 4.37 6.47
CA GLU A 20 -8.15 4.87 7.86
C GLU A 20 -6.80 5.44 8.26
N ALA A 21 -5.70 4.74 7.93
CA ALA A 21 -4.35 5.23 8.18
C ALA A 21 -4.07 6.56 7.45
N VAL A 22 -4.42 6.66 6.17
CA VAL A 22 -4.27 7.90 5.39
C VAL A 22 -5.02 9.07 6.04
N LEU A 23 -6.25 8.85 6.52
CA LEU A 23 -7.04 9.88 7.19
C LEU A 23 -6.44 10.26 8.56
N ALA A 24 -5.97 9.28 9.33
CA ALA A 24 -5.31 9.53 10.61
C ALA A 24 -4.04 10.38 10.44
N MET A 25 -3.23 10.09 9.43
CA MET A 25 -2.04 10.89 9.10
C MET A 25 -2.40 12.28 8.58
N GLY A 26 -3.47 12.39 7.77
CA GLY A 26 -3.99 13.67 7.31
C GLY A 26 -4.54 14.57 8.42
N ALA A 27 -5.03 13.99 9.52
CA ALA A 27 -5.49 14.71 10.70
C ALA A 27 -4.34 15.07 11.67
N SER A 28 -3.12 14.60 11.44
CA SER A 28 -1.95 14.94 12.26
C SER A 28 -1.49 16.39 12.02
N GLU A 29 -0.66 16.90 12.93
CA GLU A 29 -0.08 18.25 12.85
C GLU A 29 0.76 18.49 11.58
N HIS A 30 1.29 17.43 10.97
CA HIS A 30 2.12 17.49 9.76
C HIS A 30 1.27 17.46 8.48
N GLY A 31 0.06 16.90 8.54
CA GLY A 31 -0.83 16.72 7.38
C GLY A 31 -0.26 15.80 6.29
N THR A 32 -1.04 15.58 5.22
CA THR A 32 -0.62 14.84 4.03
C THR A 32 -1.53 15.15 2.83
N HIS A 33 -1.16 14.74 1.61
CA HIS A 33 -2.03 14.86 0.43
C HIS A 33 -3.07 13.73 0.37
N VAL A 34 -4.08 13.85 1.25
CA VAL A 34 -5.13 12.83 1.46
C VAL A 34 -5.79 12.35 0.16
N GLY A 35 -6.23 13.27 -0.72
CA GLY A 35 -6.90 12.86 -1.97
C GLY A 35 -5.98 12.07 -2.92
N GLY A 36 -4.71 12.49 -3.01
CA GLY A 36 -3.70 11.79 -3.79
C GLY A 36 -3.44 10.39 -3.27
N SER A 37 -3.36 10.20 -1.95
CA SER A 37 -3.14 8.90 -1.33
C SER A 37 -4.36 7.99 -1.42
N LEU A 38 -5.55 8.48 -1.05
CA LEU A 38 -6.81 7.71 -1.10
C LEU A 38 -7.09 7.15 -2.50
N SER A 39 -6.79 7.91 -3.56
CA SER A 39 -7.01 7.46 -4.95
C SER A 39 -6.15 6.27 -5.39
N ALA A 40 -5.06 5.93 -4.69
CA ALA A 40 -4.22 4.78 -5.03
C ALA A 40 -4.35 3.58 -4.09
N VAL A 41 -5.12 3.68 -3.01
CA VAL A 41 -5.14 2.63 -1.98
C VAL A 41 -5.49 1.26 -2.55
N ASP A 42 -6.48 1.16 -3.44
CA ASP A 42 -6.88 -0.12 -4.03
C ASP A 42 -5.77 -0.74 -4.87
N VAL A 43 -5.13 0.06 -5.74
CA VAL A 43 -4.03 -0.39 -6.60
C VAL A 43 -2.84 -0.84 -5.75
N LEU A 44 -2.45 -0.06 -4.73
CA LEU A 44 -1.34 -0.42 -3.85
C LEU A 44 -1.65 -1.68 -3.03
N THR A 45 -2.89 -1.83 -2.57
CA THR A 45 -3.32 -3.00 -1.81
C THR A 45 -3.22 -4.27 -2.65
N VAL A 46 -3.62 -4.22 -3.92
CA VAL A 46 -3.48 -5.36 -4.85
C VAL A 46 -2.00 -5.60 -5.18
N LEU A 47 -1.23 -4.54 -5.47
CA LEU A 47 0.19 -4.67 -5.80
C LEU A 47 0.96 -5.37 -4.68
N TYR A 48 0.88 -4.87 -3.45
CA TYR A 48 1.58 -5.47 -2.32
C TYR A 48 0.89 -6.71 -1.75
N GLY A 49 -0.41 -6.88 -1.97
CA GLY A 49 -1.16 -8.03 -1.45
C GLY A 49 -1.09 -9.27 -2.32
N ALA A 50 -0.94 -9.12 -3.63
CA ALA A 50 -1.18 -10.21 -4.58
C ALA A 50 -0.23 -10.26 -5.80
N VAL A 51 0.43 -9.16 -6.17
CA VAL A 51 1.16 -9.09 -7.46
C VAL A 51 2.67 -9.02 -7.26
N LEU A 52 3.17 -8.13 -6.41
CA LEU A 52 4.59 -7.87 -6.25
C LEU A 52 5.26 -8.97 -5.41
N ARG A 53 6.33 -9.55 -5.98
CA ARG A 53 7.26 -10.38 -5.23
C ARG A 53 8.11 -9.47 -4.35
N HIS A 54 7.88 -9.52 -3.05
CA HIS A 54 8.66 -8.76 -2.07
C HIS A 54 8.77 -9.55 -0.78
N ARG A 55 9.79 -9.23 0.02
CA ARG A 55 10.00 -9.76 1.37
C ARG A 55 10.13 -8.56 2.31
N PRO A 56 9.10 -8.22 3.10
CA PRO A 56 9.17 -7.11 4.04
C PRO A 56 10.36 -7.21 5.01
N ASP A 57 10.71 -8.44 5.42
CA ASP A 57 11.82 -8.72 6.33
C ASP A 57 13.21 -8.73 5.65
N ASP A 58 13.25 -8.68 4.31
CA ASP A 58 14.49 -8.62 3.51
C ASP A 58 14.30 -7.65 2.32
N PRO A 59 14.33 -6.32 2.58
CA PRO A 59 14.12 -5.31 1.56
C PRO A 59 15.25 -5.25 0.52
N GLN A 60 16.40 -5.88 0.81
CA GLN A 60 17.54 -5.95 -0.11
C GLN A 60 17.53 -7.21 -0.99
N TRP A 61 16.52 -8.08 -0.84
CA TRP A 61 16.35 -9.28 -1.66
C TRP A 61 16.54 -8.96 -3.17
N PRO A 62 17.55 -9.56 -3.83
CA PRO A 62 17.91 -9.19 -5.20
C PRO A 62 16.80 -9.41 -6.24
N ASP A 63 15.96 -10.43 -6.07
CA ASP A 63 14.95 -10.83 -7.06
C ASP A 63 13.57 -10.21 -6.81
N ARG A 64 13.47 -9.22 -5.92
CA ARG A 64 12.20 -8.54 -5.65
C ARG A 64 11.73 -7.72 -6.86
N ASP A 65 10.42 -7.56 -6.98
CA ASP A 65 9.85 -6.58 -7.89
C ASP A 65 10.05 -5.16 -7.35
N TRP A 66 10.23 -4.20 -8.27
CA TRP A 66 10.47 -2.81 -7.92
C TRP A 66 9.19 -1.99 -8.08
N PHE A 67 8.87 -1.21 -7.06
CA PHE A 67 7.79 -0.23 -7.09
C PHE A 67 8.37 1.17 -6.92
N VAL A 68 7.98 2.09 -7.80
CA VAL A 68 8.39 3.51 -7.74
C VAL A 68 7.13 4.38 -7.75
N LEU A 69 6.90 5.10 -6.66
CA LEU A 69 5.79 6.04 -6.54
C LEU A 69 6.17 7.38 -7.19
N SER A 70 5.99 7.48 -8.51
CA SER A 70 6.27 8.74 -9.24
C SER A 70 5.42 9.92 -8.74
N LYS A 71 4.17 9.64 -8.33
CA LYS A 71 3.29 10.61 -7.66
C LYS A 71 3.68 10.82 -6.19
N GLY A 72 4.89 11.29 -5.93
CA GLY A 72 5.49 11.35 -4.58
C GLY A 72 4.67 12.11 -3.52
N HIS A 73 3.77 13.00 -3.94
CA HIS A 73 2.84 13.67 -3.02
C HIS A 73 1.82 12.71 -2.37
N ALA A 74 1.51 11.57 -3.00
CA ALA A 74 0.60 10.54 -2.48
C ALA A 74 1.28 9.54 -1.52
N SER A 75 2.19 10.02 -0.67
CA SER A 75 3.05 9.23 0.22
C SER A 75 2.56 9.17 1.66
N ALA A 76 1.30 9.54 1.90
CA ALA A 76 0.63 9.35 3.19
C ALA A 76 0.83 7.93 3.68
#